data_AF-A0A1C0U6W2-F1
#
_entry.id   AF-A0A1C0U6W2-F1
#
_cell.length_a   1.000
_cell.length_b   1.000
_cell.length_c   1.000
_cell.angle_alpha   90.00
_cell.angle_beta   90.00
_cell.angle_gamma   90.00
#
_symmetry.space_group_name_H-M   'P 1'
#
loop_
_entity.id
_entity.type
_entity.pdbx_description
1 polymer ?
#
loop_
_entity_poly.entity_id
_entity_poly.type
_entity_poly.pdbx_seq_one_letter_code
_entity_poly.pdbx_strand_id
1 'polypeptide(L)'
;MLVPADTSVGWFKLAMNSVDEIRLITGGRISFINAGNGKPVNGNNKGSLLLIWRPFIKSRCIFTTVDKDELMSTGSKTLKEIKSHEIN
;
A
#
# COMPACT_ATOMS: atom_id res chain seq x y z
N MET A 1 -3.60 -2.46 2.75
CA MET A 1 -2.50 -3.43 2.85
C MET A 1 -1.55 -3.24 1.68
N LEU A 2 -0.24 -3.08 1.93
CA LEU A 2 0.78 -2.98 0.88
C LEU A 2 1.28 -4.39 0.52
N VAL A 3 1.29 -4.73 -0.78
CA VAL A 3 1.72 -6.04 -1.29
C VAL A 3 2.52 -5.89 -2.58
N PRO A 4 3.31 -6.90 -2.98
CA PRO A 4 3.87 -6.97 -4.33
C PRO A 4 2.75 -6.94 -5.38
N ALA A 5 2.99 -6.28 -6.51
CA ALA A 5 2.08 -6.28 -7.65
C ALA A 5 2.18 -7.61 -8.41
N ASP A 6 1.65 -8.67 -7.78
CA ASP A 6 1.64 -10.03 -8.31
C ASP A 6 0.20 -10.50 -8.46
N THR A 7 -0.27 -10.55 -9.71
CA THR A 7 -1.65 -10.94 -10.01
C THR A 7 -1.82 -12.44 -10.23
N SER A 8 -0.71 -13.19 -10.29
CA SER A 8 -0.69 -14.63 -10.61
C SER A 8 -0.90 -15.56 -9.40
N VAL A 9 -0.95 -15.00 -8.20
CA VAL A 9 -0.90 -15.73 -6.93
C VAL A 9 -2.28 -15.85 -6.26
N GLY A 10 -2.46 -16.92 -5.48
CA GLY A 10 -3.75 -17.26 -4.88
C GLY A 10 -4.33 -16.19 -3.95
N TRP A 11 -3.49 -15.51 -3.17
CA TRP A 11 -3.96 -14.43 -2.29
C TRP A 11 -4.51 -13.24 -3.07
N PHE A 12 -3.96 -12.94 -4.26
CA PHE A 12 -4.47 -11.86 -5.10
C PHE A 12 -5.87 -12.22 -5.60
N LYS A 13 -6.04 -13.45 -6.10
CA LYS A 13 -7.36 -13.98 -6.50
C LYS A 13 -8.38 -13.91 -5.37
N LEU A 14 -7.99 -14.25 -4.14
CA LEU A 14 -8.89 -14.17 -2.98
C LEU A 14 -9.25 -12.73 -2.63
N ALA A 15 -8.28 -11.80 -2.70
CA ALA A 15 -8.53 -10.38 -2.43
C ALA A 15 -9.56 -9.78 -3.40
N MET A 16 -9.57 -10.18 -4.67
CA MET A 16 -10.53 -9.71 -5.68
C MET A 16 -12.00 -9.91 -5.28
N ASN A 17 -12.30 -10.85 -4.39
CA ASN A 17 -13.67 -11.14 -3.95
C ASN A 17 -14.25 -10.08 -3.01
N SER A 18 -13.42 -9.27 -2.35
CA SER A 18 -13.87 -8.35 -1.30
C SER A 18 -13.17 -6.99 -1.29
N VAL A 19 -12.08 -6.83 -2.04
CA VAL A 19 -11.34 -5.58 -2.10
C VAL A 19 -12.19 -4.47 -2.70
N ASP A 20 -12.18 -3.30 -2.07
CA ASP A 20 -12.91 -2.14 -2.58
C ASP A 20 -12.12 -1.42 -3.65
N GLU A 21 -10.81 -1.26 -3.46
CA GLU A 21 -9.91 -0.62 -4.41
C GLU A 21 -8.53 -1.26 -4.42
N ILE A 22 -7.98 -1.42 -5.62
CA ILE A 22 -6.61 -1.83 -5.90
C ILE A 22 -5.89 -0.63 -6.47
N ARG A 23 -4.96 -0.07 -5.71
CA ARG A 23 -4.22 1.12 -6.11
C ARG A 23 -2.79 0.74 -6.47
N LEU A 24 -2.47 0.73 -7.76
CA LEU A 24 -1.11 0.49 -8.24
C LEU A 24 -0.22 1.68 -7.92
N ILE A 25 1.02 1.41 -7.53
CA ILE A 25 2.02 2.45 -7.29
C ILE A 25 2.88 2.60 -8.53
N THR A 26 2.89 3.80 -9.10
CA THR A 26 3.73 4.21 -10.24
C THR A 26 4.97 4.96 -9.75
N GLY A 27 5.94 5.24 -10.63
CA GLY A 27 7.16 5.97 -10.25
C GLY A 27 8.17 5.16 -9.42
N GLY A 28 7.94 3.86 -9.22
CA GLY A 28 8.87 2.94 -8.59
C GLY A 28 8.20 1.96 -7.64
N ARG A 29 9.00 1.26 -6.85
CA ARG A 29 8.53 0.30 -5.83
C ARG A 29 8.74 0.84 -4.42
N ILE A 30 7.94 0.33 -3.48
CA ILE A 30 8.13 0.53 -2.05
C ILE A 30 8.83 -0.71 -1.48
N SER A 31 9.94 -0.49 -0.79
CA SER A 31 10.68 -1.57 -0.12
C SER A 31 9.94 -2.01 1.14
N PHE A 32 9.74 -3.32 1.30
CA PHE A 32 9.26 -3.89 2.56
C PHE A 32 10.37 -3.84 3.60
N ILE A 33 10.03 -3.41 4.81
CA ILE A 33 10.94 -3.41 5.94
C ILE A 33 10.78 -4.71 6.71
N ASN A 34 11.87 -5.41 6.97
CA ASN A 34 11.87 -6.58 7.82
C ASN A 34 11.67 -6.14 9.28
N ALA A 35 10.63 -6.65 9.93
CA ALA A 35 10.27 -6.28 11.30
C ALA A 35 11.33 -6.65 12.35
N GLY A 36 12.14 -7.70 12.10
CA GLY A 36 13.15 -8.17 13.06
C GLY A 36 14.44 -7.36 13.07
N ASN A 37 14.78 -6.69 11.96
CA ASN A 37 16.04 -5.94 11.86
C ASN A 37 15.90 -4.50 11.32
N GLY A 38 14.69 -4.07 10.97
CA GLY A 38 14.40 -2.73 10.45
C GLY A 38 15.00 -2.44 9.07
N LYS A 39 15.58 -3.44 8.39
CA LYS A 39 16.23 -3.26 7.08
C LYS A 39 15.27 -3.59 5.95
N PRO A 40 15.43 -2.96 4.77
CA PRO A 40 14.75 -3.36 3.57
C PRO A 40 15.00 -4.84 3.24
N VAL A 41 13.95 -5.57 2.89
CA VAL A 41 14.06 -6.92 2.33
C VAL A 41 14.49 -6.82 0.87
N ASN A 42 15.67 -7.36 0.55
CA ASN A 42 16.12 -7.51 -0.82
C ASN A 42 15.41 -8.70 -1.50
N GLY A 43 15.10 -8.56 -2.79
CA GLY A 43 14.59 -9.68 -3.62
C GLY A 43 13.17 -9.53 -4.17
N ASN A 44 12.36 -8.55 -3.73
CA ASN A 44 11.07 -8.29 -4.36
C ASN A 44 11.22 -7.38 -5.59
N ASN A 45 11.43 -7.98 -6.76
CA ASN A 45 11.58 -7.26 -8.04
C ASN A 45 10.24 -6.82 -8.67
N LYS A 46 9.10 -7.22 -8.12
CA LYS A 46 7.78 -6.83 -8.62
C LYS A 46 7.46 -5.40 -8.17
N GLY A 47 6.56 -4.74 -8.90
CA GLY A 47 5.99 -3.46 -8.50
C GLY A 47 5.25 -3.56 -7.15
N SER A 48 4.64 -2.46 -6.71
CA SER A 48 3.88 -2.43 -5.46
C SER A 48 2.44 -2.00 -5.73
N LEU A 49 1.49 -2.55 -4.97
CA LEU A 49 0.11 -2.09 -4.97
C LEU A 49 -0.45 -2.07 -3.55
N LEU A 50 -1.50 -1.27 -3.36
CA LEU A 50 -2.32 -1.25 -2.16
C LEU A 50 -3.62 -1.99 -2.43
N LEU A 51 -3.95 -2.95 -1.57
CA LEU A 51 -5.30 -3.47 -1.43
C LEU A 51 -6.01 -2.66 -0.34
N ILE A 52 -7.11 -2.02 -0.70
CA ILE A 52 -7.87 -1.12 0.18
C ILE A 52 -9.27 -1.69 0.39
N TRP A 53 -9.61 -1.94 1.65
CA TRP A 53 -10.96 -2.23 2.10
C TRP A 53 -11.51 -1.02 2.83
N ARG A 54 -12.69 -0.56 2.44
CA ARG A 54 -13.41 0.50 3.13
C ARG A 54 -14.56 -0.11 3.92
N PRO A 55 -14.68 0.15 5.23
CA PRO A 55 -15.75 -0.43 6.03
C PRO A 55 -17.10 0.18 5.65
N PHE A 56 -18.17 -0.56 5.91
CA PHE A 56 -19.57 -0.11 5.78
C PHE A 56 -20.02 0.29 4.36
N ILE A 57 -19.28 -0.10 3.32
CA ILE A 57 -19.69 0.07 1.92
C ILE A 57 -19.62 -1.25 1.16
N LYS A 58 -20.37 -1.35 0.05
CA LYS A 58 -20.21 -2.45 -0.89
C LYS A 58 -18.88 -2.28 -1.63
N SER A 59 -18.06 -3.32 -1.63
CA SER A 59 -16.77 -3.33 -2.34
C SER A 59 -16.94 -3.05 -3.83
N ARG A 60 -16.23 -2.05 -4.35
CA ARG A 60 -16.35 -1.62 -5.75
C ARG A 60 -15.40 -2.33 -6.70
N CYS A 61 -14.34 -2.95 -6.18
CA CYS A 61 -13.32 -3.67 -6.95
C CYS A 61 -12.73 -2.81 -8.10
N ILE A 62 -12.40 -1.55 -7.80
CA ILE A 62 -11.84 -0.62 -8.79
C ILE A 62 -10.32 -0.63 -8.81
N PHE A 63 -9.73 -0.33 -9.97
CA PHE A 63 -8.29 -0.15 -10.13
C PHE A 63 -7.95 1.33 -10.32
N THR A 64 -6.98 1.80 -9.55
CA THR A 64 -6.48 3.18 -9.61
C THR A 64 -4.96 3.19 -9.55
N THR A 65 -4.36 4.35 -9.75
CA THR A 65 -2.90 4.55 -9.67
C THR A 65 -2.58 5.68 -8.70
N VAL A 66 -1.38 5.64 -8.12
CA VAL A 66 -0.79 6.76 -7.37
C VAL A 66 0.71 6.79 -7.62
N ASP A 67 1.27 7.99 -7.76
CA ASP A 67 2.70 8.14 -7.85
C ASP A 67 3.37 7.87 -6.50
N LYS A 68 4.52 7.19 -6.52
CA LYS A 68 5.27 6.83 -5.32
C LYS A 68 5.66 8.06 -4.50
N ASP A 69 6.16 9.11 -5.14
CA ASP A 69 6.67 10.28 -4.41
C ASP A 69 5.53 11.09 -3.81
N GLU A 70 4.39 11.17 -4.52
CA GLU A 70 3.15 11.73 -3.98
C GLU A 70 2.68 10.97 -2.74
N LEU A 71 2.65 9.63 -2.81
CA LEU A 71 2.25 8.76 -1.70
C LEU A 71 3.16 8.96 -0.47
N MET A 72 4.48 8.99 -0.69
CA MET A 72 5.46 9.18 0.39
C MET A 72 5.40 10.58 1.01
N SER A 73 5.20 11.62 0.18
CA SER A 73 5.04 13.00 0.62
C SER A 73 3.78 13.16 1.48
N THR A 74 2.65 12.60 1.03
CA THR A 74 1.38 12.63 1.76
C THR A 74 1.51 11.94 3.11
N GLY A 75 2.04 10.71 3.14
CA GLY A 75 2.24 9.99 4.39
C GLY A 75 3.17 10.72 5.36
N SER A 76 4.23 11.35 4.86
CA SER A 76 5.16 12.14 5.68
C SER A 76 4.50 13.36 6.30
N LYS A 77 3.58 14.04 5.59
CA LYS A 77 2.81 15.17 6.12
C LYS A 77 1.86 14.72 7.24
N THR A 78 1.07 13.67 6.99
CA THR A 78 0.14 13.12 8.00
C THR A 78 0.85 12.66 9.27
N LEU A 79 2.00 12.00 9.15
CA LEU A 79 2.78 11.57 10.31
C LEU A 79 3.34 12.74 11.13
N LYS A 80 3.69 13.86 10.49
CA LYS A 80 4.10 15.08 11.20
C LYS A 80 2.93 15.70 11.96
N GLU A 81 1.76 15.76 11.34
CA GLU A 81 0.53 16.27 11.96
C GLU A 81 0.14 15.44 13.19
N ILE A 82 0.19 14.10 13.10
CA ILE A 82 -0.12 13.24 14.25
C ILE A 82 0.83 13.53 15.42
N LYS A 83 2.13 13.61 15.15
CA LYS A 83 3.14 13.89 16.18
C LYS A 83 2.98 15.27 16.82
N SER A 84 2.54 16.29 16.07
CA SER A 84 2.28 17.61 16.66
C SER A 84 1.07 17.63 17.58
N HIS A 85 0.11 16.71 17.40
CA HIS A 85 -1.06 16.60 18.29
C HIS A 85 -0.77 15.78 19.56
N GLU A 86 0.23 14.89 19.55
CA GLU A 86 0.64 14.12 20.74
C GLU A 86 1.48 14.92 21.74
N ILE A 87 2.02 16.08 21.34
CA ILE A 87 2.91 16.93 22.16
C ILE A 87 2.13 18.10 22.81
N ASN A 88 0.84 18.26 22.50
CA ASN A 88 -0.07 19.24 23.12
C ASN A 88 -1.08 18.52 24.02
#